data_AF-A0AAV2AHX5-F1
#
_entry.id   AF-A0AAV2AHX5-F1
#
_cell.length_a   1.000
_cell.length_b   1.000
_cell.length_c   1.000
_cell.angle_alpha   90.00
_cell.angle_beta   90.00
_cell.angle_gamma   90.00
#
_symmetry.space_group_name_H-M   'P 1'
#
loop_
_entity.id
_entity.type
_entity.pdbx_description
1 polymer ?
#
loop_
_entity_poly.entity_id
_entity_poly.type
_entity_poly.pdbx_seq_one_letter_code
_entity_poly.pdbx_strand_id
1 'polypeptide(L)'
;MMRKVLLTDTLLHPVSLTILGKHMYWIDLDQQIIEMAEKDTGALRQRVQRRIPVLVNLMAVNYVDPGHYLNHPCSVKNGGCSPLCLIQENNNKQ
;
A
#
# COMPACT_ATOMS: atom_id res chain seq x y z
N MET A 1 -15.66 -9.99 -3.54
CA MET A 1 -15.30 -9.34 -2.25
C MET A 1 -16.25 -8.18 -2.03
N MET A 2 -16.88 -8.08 -0.86
CA MET A 2 -17.71 -6.91 -0.52
C MET A 2 -16.85 -5.84 0.16
N ARG A 3 -17.15 -4.58 -0.11
CA ARG A 3 -16.54 -3.42 0.56
C ARG A 3 -16.84 -3.50 2.06
N LYS A 4 -15.80 -3.35 2.90
CA LYS A 4 -15.90 -3.22 4.36
C LYS A 4 -15.31 -1.88 4.79
N VAL A 5 -15.94 -1.23 5.75
CA VAL A 5 -15.43 -0.02 6.39
C VAL A 5 -14.70 -0.44 7.67
N LEU A 6 -13.44 -0.03 7.83
CA LEU A 6 -12.59 -0.44 8.97
C LEU A 6 -12.53 0.61 10.08
N LEU A 7 -12.48 1.90 9.71
CA LEU A 7 -12.39 3.03 10.62
C LEU A 7 -13.30 4.14 10.09
N THR A 8 -13.98 4.85 10.99
CA THR A 8 -14.89 5.96 10.63
C THR A 8 -14.69 7.19 11.51
N ASP A 9 -14.10 7.00 12.69
CA ASP A 9 -13.90 8.03 13.70
C ASP A 9 -12.50 8.63 13.63
N THR A 10 -12.36 9.87 14.10
CA THR A 10 -11.08 10.54 14.34
C THR A 10 -10.13 10.58 13.13
N LEU A 11 -10.69 10.64 11.93
CA LEU A 11 -10.01 10.93 10.65
C LEU A 11 -10.46 12.31 10.19
N LEU A 12 -9.53 13.27 10.10
CA LEU A 12 -9.81 14.63 9.62
C LEU A 12 -9.49 14.72 8.12
N HIS A 13 -8.23 14.52 7.76
CA HIS A 13 -7.77 14.62 6.38
C HIS A 13 -6.73 13.54 6.05
N PRO A 14 -7.17 12.27 5.87
CA PRO A 14 -6.27 11.19 5.47
C PRO A 14 -5.81 11.40 4.01
N VAL A 15 -4.50 11.53 3.78
CA VAL A 15 -3.93 11.88 2.46
C VAL A 15 -3.12 10.78 1.80
N SER A 16 -2.59 9.83 2.57
CA SER A 16 -1.77 8.74 2.04
C SER A 16 -1.90 7.51 2.93
N LEU A 17 -1.97 6.33 2.31
CA LEU A 17 -2.09 5.04 2.98
C LEU A 17 -1.13 4.03 2.34
N THR A 18 -0.49 3.22 3.17
CA THR A 18 0.35 2.10 2.75
C THR A 18 0.09 0.87 3.62
N ILE A 19 0.49 -0.30 3.14
CA ILE A 19 0.36 -1.56 3.87
C ILE A 19 1.75 -2.15 4.08
N LEU A 20 2.05 -2.56 5.31
CA LEU A 20 3.24 -3.34 5.64
C LEU A 20 2.86 -4.52 6.54
N GLY A 21 2.96 -5.73 5.99
CA GLY A 21 2.57 -6.95 6.69
C GLY A 21 1.07 -6.96 7.04
N LYS A 22 0.76 -7.06 8.34
CA LYS A 22 -0.63 -7.11 8.86
C LYS A 22 -1.26 -5.75 9.10
N HIS A 23 -0.50 -4.67 8.91
CA HIS A 23 -0.93 -3.34 9.31
C HIS A 23 -1.07 -2.43 8.10
N MET A 24 -2.09 -1.59 8.14
CA MET A 24 -2.20 -0.39 7.31
C MET A 24 -1.69 0.81 8.09
N TYR A 25 -1.02 1.71 7.40
CA TYR A 25 -0.52 2.96 7.94
C TYR A 25 -1.06 4.11 7.11
N TRP A 26 -1.42 5.22 7.74
CA TRP A 26 -1.87 6.39 7.02
C TRP A 26 -1.36 7.68 7.65
N ILE A 27 -1.30 8.72 6.83
CA ILE A 27 -1.06 10.10 7.25
C ILE A 27 -2.39 10.80 7.36
N ASP A 28 -2.61 11.49 8.48
CA ASP A 28 -3.65 12.52 8.59
C ASP A 28 -2.97 13.89 8.59
N LEU A 29 -3.22 14.66 7.52
CA LEU A 29 -2.51 15.92 7.23
C LEU A 29 -2.84 17.00 8.25
N ASP A 30 -4.11 17.17 8.57
CA ASP A 30 -4.59 18.20 9.48
C ASP A 30 -4.16 17.89 10.93
N GLN A 31 -4.14 16.60 11.28
CA GLN A 31 -3.64 16.15 12.60
C GLN A 31 -2.12 16.13 12.68
N GLN A 32 -1.39 16.12 11.55
CA GLN A 32 0.07 15.99 11.47
C GLN A 32 0.60 14.73 12.16
N ILE A 33 -0.05 13.59 11.89
CA ILE A 33 0.24 12.29 12.50
C ILE A 33 0.41 11.19 11.45
N ILE A 34 1.14 10.14 11.84
CA ILE A 34 1.06 8.83 11.21
C ILE A 34 0.37 7.90 12.21
N GLU A 35 -0.65 7.18 11.73
CA GLU A 35 -1.33 6.13 12.49
C GLU A 35 -1.23 4.79 11.79
N MET A 36 -1.53 3.75 12.56
CA MET A 36 -1.47 2.35 12.15
C MET A 36 -2.67 1.61 12.73
N ALA A 37 -3.18 0.62 12.00
CA ALA A 37 -4.16 -0.35 12.48
C ALA A 37 -4.04 -1.66 11.71
N GLU A 38 -4.64 -2.74 12.21
CA GLU A 38 -4.74 -4.00 11.47
C GLU A 38 -5.54 -3.85 10.17
N LYS A 39 -5.00 -4.32 9.05
CA LYS A 39 -5.58 -4.09 7.70
C LYS A 39 -6.89 -4.83 7.44
N ASP A 40 -7.18 -5.90 8.18
CA ASP A 40 -8.34 -6.77 7.94
C ASP A 40 -9.50 -6.46 8.91
N THR A 41 -9.17 -5.95 10.09
CA THR A 41 -10.12 -5.72 11.20
C THR A 41 -10.31 -4.25 11.54
N GLY A 42 -9.31 -3.39 11.28
CA GLY A 42 -9.24 -2.02 11.82
C GLY A 42 -8.84 -1.96 13.30
N ALA A 43 -8.53 -3.10 13.93
CA ALA A 43 -8.17 -3.18 15.34
C ALA A 43 -6.75 -2.66 15.61
N LEU A 44 -6.40 -2.57 16.90
CA LEU A 44 -5.08 -2.16 17.38
C LEU A 44 -4.62 -0.81 16.80
N ARG A 45 -5.56 0.12 16.65
CA ARG A 45 -5.27 1.46 16.18
C ARG A 45 -4.27 2.14 17.12
N GLN A 46 -3.13 2.55 16.58
CA GLN A 46 -2.06 3.18 17.33
C GLN A 46 -1.51 4.37 16.57
N ARG A 47 -1.11 5.40 17.32
CA ARG A 47 -0.33 6.50 16.78
C ARG A 47 1.14 6.13 16.69
N VAL A 48 1.67 6.15 15.48
CA VAL A 48 3.08 5.85 15.21
C VAL A 48 3.94 7.07 15.48
N GLN A 49 3.53 8.22 14.97
CA GLN A 49 4.28 9.47 15.15
C GLN A 49 3.37 10.69 15.10
N ARG A 50 3.81 11.79 15.73
CA ARG A 50 3.10 13.07 15.81
C ARG A 50 4.01 14.22 15.41
N ARG A 51 3.39 15.38 15.17
CA ARG A 51 4.07 16.65 14.91
C ARG A 51 4.98 16.55 13.67
N ILE A 52 4.46 15.92 12.61
CA ILE A 52 5.15 15.88 11.32
C ILE A 52 4.47 16.89 10.39
N PRO A 53 4.99 18.13 10.32
CA PRO A 53 4.39 19.16 9.47
C PRO A 53 4.59 18.81 7.99
N VAL A 54 3.56 19.06 7.18
CA VAL A 54 3.60 18.98 5.69
C VAL A 54 3.97 17.59 5.15
N LEU A 55 3.64 16.52 5.88
CA LEU A 55 3.81 15.15 5.38
C LEU A 55 2.65 14.77 4.46
N VAL A 56 2.95 14.41 3.22
CA VAL A 56 1.93 14.17 2.17
C VAL A 56 1.98 12.77 1.57
N ASN A 57 3.06 12.01 1.78
CA ASN A 57 3.22 10.68 1.19
C ASN A 57 3.86 9.70 2.17
N LEU A 58 3.35 8.47 2.19
CA LEU A 58 3.86 7.35 2.95
C LEU A 58 4.01 6.14 2.03
N MET A 59 5.20 5.56 2.00
CA MET A 59 5.51 4.35 1.22
C MET A 59 6.08 3.28 2.14
N ALA A 60 5.51 2.09 2.10
CA ALA A 60 6.10 0.92 2.74
C ALA A 60 6.97 0.19 1.72
N VAL A 61 8.15 -0.23 2.15
CA VAL A 61 9.05 -1.06 1.35
C VAL A 61 9.23 -2.37 2.09
N ASN A 62 8.97 -3.47 1.41
CA ASN A 62 9.22 -4.81 1.93
C ASN A 62 10.35 -5.47 1.13
N TYR A 63 11.07 -6.40 1.75
CA TYR A 63 12.03 -7.22 1.02
C TYR A 63 11.29 -8.07 0.00
N VAL A 64 11.77 -8.03 -1.24
CA VAL A 64 11.22 -8.79 -2.36
C VAL A 64 12.05 -10.06 -2.53
N ASP A 65 11.38 -11.21 -2.54
CA ASP A 65 12.01 -12.47 -2.94
C ASP A 65 12.37 -12.40 -4.44
N PRO A 66 13.66 -12.53 -4.81
CA PRO A 66 14.09 -12.53 -6.21
C PRO A 66 13.39 -13.59 -7.05
N GLY A 67 13.07 -14.75 -6.47
CA GLY A 67 12.36 -15.83 -7.18
C GLY A 67 10.95 -15.40 -7.59
N HIS A 68 10.23 -14.73 -6.70
CA HIS A 68 8.90 -14.20 -7.00
C HIS A 68 8.95 -13.11 -8.07
N TYR A 69 9.95 -12.22 -8.02
CA TYR A 69 10.15 -11.20 -9.05
C TYR A 69 10.39 -11.81 -10.44
N LEU A 70 11.24 -12.85 -10.52
CA LEU A 70 11.56 -13.52 -11.79
C LEU A 70 10.37 -14.28 -12.40
N ASN A 71 9.43 -14.74 -11.57
CA ASN A 71 8.21 -15.42 -12.02
C ASN A 71 7.19 -14.49 -12.68
N HIS A 72 7.35 -13.17 -12.59
CA HIS A 72 6.43 -12.22 -13.21
C HIS A 72 6.63 -12.22 -14.75
N PRO A 73 5.57 -12.38 -15.56
CA PRO A 73 5.66 -12.57 -17.02
C PRO A 73 6.44 -11.49 -17.79
N CYS A 74 6.52 -10.28 -17.24
CA CYS A 74 7.24 -9.16 -17.84
C CYS A 74 8.70 -9.03 -17.37
N SER A 75 9.15 -9.78 -16.35
CA SER A 75 10.45 -9.58 -15.71
C SER A 75 11.63 -9.95 -16.60
N VAL A 76 11.45 -10.91 -17.51
CA VAL A 76 12.49 -11.31 -18.47
C VAL A 76 12.20 -10.66 -19.83
N LYS A 77 13.13 -9.82 -20.28
CA LYS A 77 13.09 -9.15 -21.60
C LYS A 77 11.75 -8.43 -21.88
N ASN A 78 11.18 -7.76 -20.88
CA ASN A 78 9.88 -7.07 -20.99
C ASN A 78 8.75 -7.99 -21.50
N GLY A 79 8.82 -9.30 -21.20
CA GLY A 79 7.88 -10.28 -21.75
C GLY A 79 7.95 -10.46 -23.28
N GLY A 80 8.93 -9.87 -23.97
CA GLY A 80 9.00 -9.82 -25.43
C GLY A 80 8.25 -8.64 -26.06
N CYS A 81 7.67 -7.73 -25.25
CA CYS A 81 6.94 -6.56 -25.71
C CYS A 81 7.88 -5.39 -26.04
N SER A 82 7.50 -4.53 -27.01
CA SER A 82 8.31 -3.37 -27.42
C SER A 82 8.09 -2.12 -26.56
N PRO A 83 6.89 -1.51 -26.42
CA PRO A 83 6.76 -0.32 -25.59
C PRO A 83 6.46 -0.65 -24.12
N LEU A 84 5.54 -1.57 -23.86
CA LEU A 84 5.00 -1.84 -22.52
C LEU A 84 4.54 -3.30 -22.45
N CYS A 85 4.73 -3.94 -21.29
CA CYS A 85 4.22 -5.27 -20.99
C CYS A 85 3.16 -5.15 -19.89
N LEU A 86 1.92 -5.50 -20.22
CA LEU A 86 0.79 -5.46 -19.31
C LEU A 86 0.29 -6.87 -19.02
N ILE A 87 0.06 -7.18 -17.75
CA ILE A 87 -0.57 -8.45 -17.35
C ILE A 87 -2.07 -8.35 -17.60
N GLN A 88 -2.60 -9.34 -18.30
CA GLN A 88 -4.03 -9.58 -18.46
C GLN A 88 -4.51 -10.67 -17.52
N GLU A 89 -5.84 -10.87 -17.48
CA GLU A 89 -6.44 -12.01 -16.80
C GLU A 89 -5.81 -13.33 -17.30
N ASN A 90 -5.64 -14.30 -16.39
CA ASN A 90 -5.02 -15.60 -16.63
C ASN A 90 -3.50 -15.60 -16.90
N ASN A 91 -2.75 -14.59 -16.44
CA ASN A 91 -1.30 -14.46 -16.64
C ASN A 91 -0.86 -14.33 -18.12
N ASN A 92 -1.78 -13.97 -19.01
CA ASN A 92 -1.44 -13.58 -20.37
C ASN A 92 -0.83 -12.18 -20.37
N LYS A 93 -0.01 -11.86 -21.38
CA LYS A 93 0.68 -10.58 -21.52
C LYS A 93 0.33 -9.90 -22.85
N GLN A 94 0.21 -8.59 -22.83
CA GLN A 94 0.03 -7.73 -24.02
C GLN A 94 1.10 -6.65 -24.06
#